data_AF-A0A449BJ01-F1
#
_entry.id   AF-A0A449BJ01-F1
#
_cell.length_a   1.000
_cell.length_b   1.000
_cell.length_c   1.000
_cell.angle_alpha   90.00
_cell.angle_beta   90.00
_cell.angle_gamma   90.00
#
_symmetry.space_group_name_H-M   'P 1'
#
loop_
_entity.id
_entity.type
_entity.pdbx_description
1 polymer ?
#
loop_
_entity_poly.entity_id
_entity_poly.type
_entity_poly.pdbx_seq_one_letter_code
_entity_poly.pdbx_strand_id
1 'polypeptide(L)'
;MMKLLVFILNNTDKLDGLVKEFAKNELTGATIIKSSGVAQRLLDSNDETLSTIVGSLKKILSRENVPNNTILMVLKEERVSKVVEIIESVVGDLSNPNTGIVFTLPIDFVKGLKY
;
A
#
# COMPACT_ATOMS: atom_id res chain seq x y z
N MET A 1 -6.95 17.67 -11.63
CA MET A 1 -7.74 17.89 -10.38
C MET A 1 -6.95 17.39 -9.17
N MET A 2 -7.44 17.52 -7.93
CA MET A 2 -6.80 16.85 -6.78
C MET A 2 -7.29 15.40 -6.67
N LYS A 3 -6.40 14.50 -6.25
CA LYS A 3 -6.67 13.08 -6.05
C LYS A 3 -6.10 12.64 -4.70
N LEU A 4 -6.80 11.72 -4.05
CA LEU A 4 -6.24 10.92 -2.96
C LEU A 4 -5.64 9.67 -3.59
N LEU A 5 -4.32 9.55 -3.59
CA LEU A 5 -3.64 8.30 -3.89
C LEU A 5 -3.61 7.44 -2.64
N VAL A 6 -4.06 6.20 -2.80
CA VAL A 6 -3.97 5.15 -1.80
C VAL A 6 -3.02 4.09 -2.32
N PHE A 7 -1.98 3.80 -1.55
CA PHE A 7 -1.06 2.71 -1.84
C PHE A 7 -1.07 1.70 -0.69
N ILE A 8 -1.37 0.44 -1.00
CA ILE A 8 -1.30 -0.68 -0.07
C ILE A 8 0.04 -1.40 -0.29
N LEU A 9 0.97 -1.21 0.63
CA LEU A 9 2.28 -1.87 0.63
C LEU A 9 2.20 -3.19 1.39
N ASN A 10 2.38 -4.30 0.67
CA ASN A 10 2.32 -5.66 1.23
C ASN A 10 3.62 -6.12 1.90
N ASN A 11 4.76 -5.49 1.59
CA ASN A 11 6.06 -5.84 2.15
C ASN A 11 6.63 -4.64 2.94
N THR A 12 6.62 -4.72 4.28
CA THR A 12 7.10 -3.63 5.14
C THR A 12 8.58 -3.33 5.02
N ASP A 13 9.41 -4.29 4.59
CA ASP A 13 10.86 -4.09 4.48
C ASP A 13 11.20 -3.03 3.44
N LYS A 14 10.28 -2.81 2.49
CA LYS A 14 10.40 -1.78 1.47
C LYS A 14 9.97 -0.39 1.94
N LEU A 15 9.34 -0.27 3.11
CA LEU A 15 8.79 0.99 3.60
C LEU A 15 9.87 2.07 3.74
N ASP A 16 11.00 1.74 4.36
CA ASP A 16 12.08 2.70 4.57
C ASP A 16 12.70 3.16 3.25
N GLY A 17 12.83 2.24 2.28
CA GLY A 17 13.29 2.57 0.93
C GLY A 17 12.31 3.49 0.22
N LEU A 18 11.02 3.21 0.34
CA LEU A 18 9.95 4.00 -0.26
C LEU A 18 9.89 5.42 0.32
N VAL A 19 9.96 5.56 1.64
CA VAL A 19 9.98 6.87 2.30
C VAL A 19 11.19 7.68 1.88
N LYS A 20 12.37 7.05 1.72
CA LYS A 20 13.58 7.72 1.21
C LYS A 20 13.38 8.21 -0.23
N GLU A 21 12.83 7.38 -1.11
CA GLU A 21 12.58 7.79 -2.50
C GLU A 21 11.51 8.89 -2.59
N PHE A 22 10.47 8.84 -1.76
CA PHE A 22 9.52 9.94 -1.64
C PHE A 22 10.19 11.25 -1.20
N ALA A 23 11.04 11.20 -0.16
CA ALA A 23 11.77 12.38 0.29
C ALA A 23 12.68 12.97 -0.80
N LYS A 24 13.41 12.13 -1.55
CA LYS A 24 14.26 12.57 -2.67
C LYS A 24 13.49 13.24 -3.82
N ASN A 25 12.22 12.89 -3.98
CA ASN A 25 11.33 13.43 -5.02
C ASN A 25 10.36 14.50 -4.48
N GLU A 26 10.65 15.08 -3.30
CA GLU A 26 9.84 16.12 -2.68
C GLU A 26 8.37 15.70 -2.47
N LEU A 27 8.16 14.44 -2.06
CA LEU A 27 6.87 13.86 -1.68
C LEU A 27 6.80 13.71 -0.15
N THR A 28 6.66 14.82 0.57
CA THR A 28 6.63 14.84 2.04
C THR A 28 5.22 14.81 2.63
N GLY A 29 4.19 15.08 1.82
CA GLY A 29 2.79 15.12 2.23
C GLY A 29 2.08 13.76 2.17
N ALA A 30 2.53 12.77 2.93
CA ALA A 30 1.89 11.46 3.01
C ALA A 30 1.63 11.02 4.47
N THR A 31 0.55 10.27 4.68
CA THR A 31 0.24 9.61 5.95
C THR A 31 0.37 8.11 5.79
N ILE A 32 1.00 7.45 6.76
CA ILE A 32 1.24 6.00 6.76
C ILE A 32 0.45 5.38 7.90
N ILE A 33 -0.39 4.38 7.59
CA ILE A 33 -1.26 3.66 8.52
C ILE A 33 -0.86 2.18 8.53
N LYS A 34 -0.59 1.63 9.71
CA LYS A 34 -0.43 0.17 9.86
C LYS A 34 -1.77 -0.52 9.61
N SER A 35 -1.75 -1.54 8.76
CA SER A 35 -2.94 -2.22 8.26
C SER A 35 -2.72 -3.74 8.16
N SER A 36 -3.81 -4.50 7.97
CA SER A 36 -3.75 -5.95 7.81
C SER A 36 -4.69 -6.39 6.69
N GLY A 37 -4.25 -7.36 5.89
CA GLY A 37 -5.09 -7.97 4.86
C GLY A 37 -6.15 -8.91 5.45
N VAL A 38 -7.23 -9.11 4.71
CA VAL A 38 -8.31 -10.06 5.08
C VAL A 38 -7.74 -11.47 5.28
N ALA A 39 -6.92 -11.90 4.33
CA ALA A 39 -6.16 -13.16 4.36
C ALA A 39 -5.45 -13.40 5.71
N GLN A 40 -4.69 -12.40 6.18
CA GLN A 40 -3.99 -12.46 7.46
C GLN A 40 -4.97 -12.57 8.63
N ARG A 41 -6.02 -11.75 8.63
CA ARG A 41 -7.00 -11.73 9.72
C ARG A 41 -7.73 -13.06 9.88
N LEU A 42 -7.98 -13.77 8.78
CA LEU A 42 -8.58 -15.10 8.80
C LEU A 42 -7.62 -16.14 9.39
N LEU A 43 -6.32 -16.08 9.07
CA LEU A 43 -5.31 -16.94 9.69
C LEU A 43 -5.24 -16.72 11.21
N ASP A 44 -5.29 -15.46 11.66
CA ASP A 44 -5.22 -15.12 13.09
C ASP A 44 -6.51 -15.50 13.87
N SER A 45 -7.62 -15.74 13.17
CA SER A 45 -8.91 -15.98 13.81
C SER A 45 -9.07 -17.39 14.42
N ASN A 46 -8.19 -18.34 14.08
CA ASN A 46 -8.26 -19.75 14.52
C ASN A 46 -9.64 -20.42 14.35
N ASP A 47 -10.48 -19.91 13.45
CA ASP A 47 -11.82 -20.46 13.20
C ASP A 47 -11.71 -21.71 12.31
N GLU A 48 -11.91 -22.87 12.93
CA GLU A 48 -11.81 -24.18 12.26
C GLU A 48 -12.83 -24.35 11.12
N THR A 49 -13.92 -23.58 11.13
CA THR A 49 -14.95 -23.62 10.06
C THR A 49 -14.43 -23.07 8.73
N LEU A 50 -13.38 -22.25 8.76
CA LEU A 50 -12.75 -21.66 7.57
C LEU A 50 -11.57 -22.49 7.05
N SER A 51 -11.30 -23.66 7.64
CA SER A 51 -10.12 -24.50 7.41
C SER A 51 -9.81 -24.83 5.94
N THR A 52 -10.80 -24.93 5.05
CA THR A 52 -10.59 -25.18 3.62
C THR A 52 -10.07 -23.94 2.86
N ILE A 53 -10.62 -22.76 3.18
CA ILE A 53 -10.19 -21.46 2.62
C ILE A 53 -8.82 -21.12 3.23
N VAL A 54 -8.72 -21.23 4.54
CA VAL A 54 -7.50 -21.03 5.32
C VAL A 54 -6.38 -21.93 4.82
N GLY A 55 -6.57 -23.23 4.59
CA GLY A 55 -5.52 -24.14 4.12
C GLY A 55 -4.97 -23.79 2.73
N SER A 56 -5.84 -23.34 1.82
CA SER A 56 -5.48 -22.89 0.47
C SER A 56 -4.70 -21.58 0.51
N LEU A 57 -5.16 -20.63 1.32
CA LEU A 57 -4.49 -19.35 1.57
C LEU A 57 -3.19 -19.53 2.37
N LYS A 58 -3.11 -20.48 3.30
CA LYS A 58 -1.92 -20.76 4.14
C LYS A 58 -0.70 -21.13 3.31
N LYS A 59 -0.86 -21.82 2.17
CA LYS A 59 0.24 -22.11 1.23
C LYS A 59 0.73 -20.89 0.45
N ILE A 60 -0.14 -19.91 0.24
CA ILE A 60 0.18 -18.63 -0.44
C ILE A 60 0.77 -17.63 0.56
N LEU A 61 0.29 -17.66 1.81
CA LEU A 61 0.59 -16.72 2.89
C LEU A 61 1.62 -17.23 3.90
N SER A 62 2.10 -18.47 3.78
CA SER A 62 3.15 -19.03 4.65
C SER A 62 4.50 -18.31 4.54
N ARG A 63 4.60 -17.29 3.68
CA ARG A 63 5.71 -16.36 3.64
C ARG A 63 5.29 -15.09 4.38
N GLU A 64 5.45 -15.22 5.70
CA GLU A 64 5.53 -14.15 6.69
C GLU A 64 4.23 -13.39 6.99
N ASN A 65 3.86 -13.40 8.28
CA ASN A 65 2.86 -12.54 8.89
C ASN A 65 3.32 -11.06 8.89
N VAL A 66 3.64 -10.52 7.72
CA VAL A 66 4.17 -9.17 7.59
C VAL A 66 2.98 -8.21 7.57
N PRO A 67 2.90 -7.26 8.52
CA PRO A 67 1.83 -6.26 8.51
C PRO A 67 1.86 -5.47 7.19
N ASN A 68 0.72 -4.97 6.74
CA ASN A 68 0.69 -4.10 5.56
C ASN A 68 0.82 -2.64 6.01
N ASN A 69 1.35 -1.78 5.15
CA ASN A 69 1.25 -0.33 5.36
C ASN A 69 0.36 0.28 4.29
N THR A 70 -0.65 1.03 4.71
CA THR A 70 -1.49 1.84 3.82
C THR A 70 -0.94 3.27 3.82
N ILE A 71 -0.59 3.76 2.63
CA ILE A 71 -0.04 5.10 2.43
C ILE A 71 -1.10 5.94 1.73
N LEU A 72 -1.41 7.08 2.32
CA LEU A 72 -2.39 8.05 1.84
C LEU A 72 -1.67 9.33 1.45
N MET A 73 -1.83 9.76 0.21
CA MET A 73 -1.18 10.96 -0.31
C MET A 73 -2.18 11.80 -1.10
N VAL A 74 -2.31 13.08 -0.77
CA VAL A 74 -3.10 14.02 -1.56
C VAL A 74 -2.18 14.71 -2.55
N LEU A 75 -2.46 14.58 -3.84
CA LEU A 75 -1.66 15.18 -4.90
C LEU A 75 -2.51 15.63 -6.09
N LYS A 76 -1.91 16.47 -6.93
CA LYS A 76 -2.48 16.82 -8.22
C LYS A 76 -2.44 15.59 -9.14
N GLU A 77 -3.52 15.40 -9.89
CA GLU A 77 -3.68 14.31 -10.85
C GLU A 77 -2.50 14.14 -11.80
N GLU A 78 -1.89 15.24 -12.29
CA GLU A 78 -0.70 15.16 -13.14
C GLU A 78 0.53 14.53 -12.48
N ARG A 79 0.58 14.48 -11.13
CA ARG A 79 1.67 13.84 -10.38
C ARG A 79 1.44 12.34 -10.14
N VAL A 80 0.24 11.80 -10.42
CA VAL A 80 -0.10 10.40 -10.11
C VAL A 80 0.85 9.43 -10.78
N SER A 81 1.04 9.55 -12.10
CA SER A 81 1.93 8.66 -12.85
C SER A 81 3.36 8.71 -12.31
N LYS A 82 3.85 9.91 -11.95
CA LYS A 82 5.19 10.06 -11.40
C LYS A 82 5.35 9.37 -10.04
N VAL A 83 4.34 9.47 -9.16
CA VAL A 83 4.35 8.78 -7.86
C VAL A 83 4.29 7.26 -8.06
N VAL A 84 3.52 6.77 -9.03
CA VAL A 84 3.48 5.34 -9.36
C VAL A 84 4.84 4.83 -9.84
N GLU A 85 5.52 5.55 -10.74
CA GLU A 85 6.88 5.19 -11.17
C GLU A 85 7.86 5.09 -9.98
N ILE A 86 7.78 6.03 -9.05
CA ILE A 86 8.62 6.02 -7.84
C ILE A 86 8.29 4.80 -6.97
N ILE A 87 7.01 4.48 -6.78
CA ILE A 87 6.58 3.28 -6.07
C ILE A 87 7.18 2.03 -6.74
N GLU A 88 7.00 1.88 -8.05
CA GLU A 88 7.49 0.72 -8.82
C GLU A 88 9.02 0.60 -8.80
N SER A 89 9.75 1.72 -8.74
CA SER A 89 11.20 1.71 -8.59
C SER A 89 11.68 1.03 -7.30
N VAL A 90 10.82 0.98 -6.27
CA VAL A 90 11.12 0.37 -4.97
C VAL A 90 10.46 -1.01 -4.85
N VAL A 91 9.18 -1.13 -5.23
CA VAL A 91 8.40 -2.34 -5.00
C VAL A 91 8.48 -3.34 -6.14
N GLY A 92 8.95 -2.91 -7.32
CA GLY A 92 8.85 -3.65 -8.57
C GLY A 92 7.53 -3.36 -9.29
N ASP A 93 7.33 -3.98 -10.45
CA ASP A 93 6.14 -3.83 -11.27
C ASP A 93 4.86 -4.28 -10.51
N LEU A 94 3.88 -3.37 -10.43
CA LEU A 94 2.63 -3.53 -9.67
C LEU A 94 1.67 -4.58 -10.27
N SER A 95 1.94 -5.09 -11.48
CA SER A 95 1.21 -6.21 -12.08
C SER A 95 1.64 -7.57 -11.49
N ASN A 96 2.77 -7.62 -10.78
CA ASN A 96 3.25 -8.84 -10.17
C ASN A 96 2.58 -9.11 -8.80
N PRO A 97 2.51 -10.39 -8.37
CA PRO A 97 2.07 -10.71 -7.02
C PRO A 97 2.95 -10.03 -5.95
N ASN A 98 2.34 -9.66 -4.82
CA ASN A 98 3.01 -9.14 -3.61
C ASN A 98 3.74 -7.78 -3.74
N THR A 99 3.51 -7.02 -4.81
CA THR A 99 4.09 -5.67 -4.98
C THR A 99 3.20 -4.55 -4.43
N GLY A 100 1.92 -4.84 -4.18
CA GLY A 100 0.96 -3.93 -3.56
C GLY A 100 -0.14 -3.49 -4.53
N ILE A 101 -0.93 -2.51 -4.13
CA ILE A 101 -2.02 -1.97 -4.97
C ILE A 101 -2.04 -0.45 -4.85
N VAL A 102 -2.01 0.25 -5.98
CA VAL A 102 -2.21 1.70 -6.06
C VAL A 102 -3.56 2.01 -6.70
N PHE A 103 -4.32 2.92 -6.11
CA PHE A 103 -5.54 3.46 -6.71
C PHE A 103 -5.74 4.91 -6.28
N THR A 104 -6.66 5.60 -6.94
CA THR A 104 -6.97 6.99 -6.62
C THR A 104 -8.46 7.23 -6.42
N LEU A 105 -8.79 8.22 -5.59
CA LEU A 105 -10.15 8.75 -5.44
C LEU A 105 -10.17 10.25 -5.80
N PRO A 106 -11.25 10.76 -6.42
CA PRO A 106 -11.43 12.19 -6.61
C PRO A 106 -11.57 12.91 -5.26
N ILE A 107 -11.02 14.12 -5.17
CA ILE A 107 -11.19 14.99 -4.01
C ILE A 107 -11.92 16.25 -4.45
N ASP A 108 -13.12 16.46 -3.90
CA ASP A 108 -13.92 17.65 -4.17
C ASP A 108 -13.50 18.85 -3.31
N PHE A 109 -12.93 18.60 -2.13
CA PHE A 109 -12.47 19.64 -1.21
C PHE A 109 -11.23 19.20 -0.42
N VAL A 110 -10.24 20.08 -0.34
CA VAL A 110 -9.05 19.91 0.52
C VAL A 110 -8.65 21.25 1.15
N LYS A 111 -8.24 21.21 2.42
CA LYS A 111 -7.70 22.36 3.14
C LYS A 111 -6.46 21.94 3.94
N GLY A 112 -5.47 22.83 4.04
CA GLY A 112 -4.25 22.57 4.81
C GLY A 112 -3.17 21.81 4.04
N LEU A 113 -3.36 21.57 2.73
CA LEU A 113 -2.31 21.04 1.85
C LEU A 113 -1.21 22.09 1.69
N LYS A 114 -0.03 21.82 2.25
CA LYS A 114 1.19 22.62 2.05
C LYS A 114 2.09 21.86 1.08
N TYR A 115 2.62 22.57 0.09
CA TYR A 115 3.59 22.05 -0.88
C TYR A 115 4.99 22.06 -0.27
#